data_AF-A0A821GCG1-F1
#
_entry.id   AF-A0A821GCG1-F1
#
_cell.length_a   1.000
_cell.length_b   1.000
_cell.length_c   1.000
_cell.angle_alpha   90.00
_cell.angle_beta   90.00
_cell.angle_gamma   90.00
#
_symmetry.space_group_name_H-M   'P 1'
#
loop_
_entity.id
_entity.type
_entity.pdbx_description
1 polymer ?
#
loop_
_entity_poly.entity_id
_entity_poly.type
_entity_poly.pdbx_seq_one_letter_code
_entity_poly.pdbx_strand_id
1 'polypeptide(L)'
;MSDIIVNDPNNGIRESWSEEHIIQAIVLLEDAYSFRSIAHKLSPSNILKLYRLYWSIWIQRLLTIIVSCQLLLIFVQYPSSLSRTSDLTKQPIRLTLPCTIQLIIEFLCLIIFYIDAIIRV
;
A
#
# COMPACT_ATOMS: atom_id res chain seq x y z
N MET A 1 -46.32 18.74 28.04
CA MET A 1 -44.95 18.54 28.55
C MET A 1 -44.91 17.22 29.30
N SER A 2 -44.61 16.15 28.56
CA SER A 2 -44.08 14.88 29.06
C SER A 2 -43.91 13.98 27.84
N ASP A 3 -42.73 14.08 27.23
CA ASP A 3 -42.32 13.11 26.22
C ASP A 3 -42.13 11.77 26.93
N ILE A 4 -43.00 10.83 26.62
CA ILE A 4 -42.89 9.45 27.09
C ILE A 4 -41.68 8.88 26.34
N ILE A 5 -40.52 8.88 27.01
CA ILE A 5 -39.35 8.13 26.57
C ILE A 5 -39.72 6.66 26.67
N VAL A 6 -40.15 6.09 25.53
CA VAL A 6 -40.21 4.66 25.33
C VAL A 6 -38.78 4.16 25.41
N ASN A 7 -38.39 3.68 26.59
CA ASN A 7 -37.09 3.05 26.80
C ASN A 7 -37.16 1.67 26.14
N ASP A 8 -36.85 1.60 24.84
CA ASP A 8 -36.77 0.35 24.09
C ASP A 8 -35.60 -0.48 24.67
N PRO A 9 -35.85 -1.66 25.27
CA PRO A 9 -34.79 -2.51 25.80
C PRO A 9 -33.82 -2.99 24.70
N ASN A 10 -34.21 -2.88 23.42
CA ASN A 10 -33.33 -3.14 22.29
C ASN A 10 -32.41 -1.97 21.95
N ASN A 11 -32.56 -0.79 22.57
CA ASN A 11 -31.66 0.34 22.30
C ASN A 11 -30.24 0.05 22.83
N GLY A 12 -30.14 -0.59 24.01
CA GLY A 12 -28.86 -1.06 24.54
C GLY A 12 -28.24 -2.23 23.75
N ILE A 13 -29.08 -3.08 23.13
CA ILE A 13 -28.63 -4.20 22.28
C ILE A 13 -28.23 -3.69 20.87
N ARG A 14 -28.91 -2.65 20.36
CA ARG A 14 -28.57 -1.98 19.09
C ARG A 14 -27.31 -1.13 19.20
N GLU A 15 -27.08 -0.45 20.32
CA GLU A 15 -25.79 0.19 20.61
C GLU A 15 -24.65 -0.84 20.82
N SER A 16 -24.99 -2.08 21.22
CA SER A 16 -24.04 -3.17 21.41
C SER A 16 -23.58 -3.86 20.11
N TRP A 17 -24.22 -3.63 18.96
CA TRP A 17 -23.54 -3.81 17.67
C TRP A 17 -22.53 -2.66 17.54
N SER A 18 -21.48 -2.72 18.37
CA SER A 18 -20.39 -1.77 18.41
C SER A 18 -19.94 -1.51 16.98
N GLU A 19 -19.84 -0.23 16.59
CA GLU A 19 -19.42 0.23 15.25
C GLU A 19 -18.21 -0.56 14.69
N GLU A 20 -17.37 -1.07 15.58
CA GLU A 20 -16.25 -1.95 15.28
C GLU A 20 -16.65 -3.25 14.58
N HIS A 21 -17.74 -3.91 15.02
CA HIS A 21 -18.28 -5.12 14.39
C HIS A 21 -18.84 -4.84 13.00
N ILE A 22 -19.43 -3.66 12.78
CA ILE A 22 -19.90 -3.23 11.46
C ILE A 22 -18.71 -3.05 10.52
N ILE A 23 -17.66 -2.34 10.96
CA ILE A 23 -16.44 -2.15 10.18
C ILE A 23 -15.78 -3.50 9.87
N GLN A 24 -15.75 -4.41 10.84
CA GLN A 24 -15.20 -5.76 10.68
C GLN A 24 -15.97 -6.56 9.62
N ALA A 25 -17.30 -6.54 9.66
CA ALA A 25 -18.14 -7.22 8.68
C ALA A 25 -17.93 -6.67 7.26
N ILE A 26 -17.79 -5.34 7.12
CA ILE A 26 -17.51 -4.70 5.83
C ILE A 26 -16.15 -5.14 5.28
N VAL A 27 -15.10 -5.15 6.11
CA VAL A 27 -13.75 -5.56 5.68
C VAL A 27 -13.74 -7.03 5.24
N LEU A 28 -14.41 -7.91 5.97
CA LEU A 28 -14.52 -9.33 5.60
C LEU A 28 -15.27 -9.53 4.28
N LEU A 29 -16.34 -8.76 4.04
CA LEU A 29 -17.07 -8.80 2.79
C LEU A 29 -16.21 -8.30 1.61
N GLU A 30 -15.45 -7.23 1.83
CA GLU A 30 -14.53 -6.66 0.84
C GLU A 30 -13.38 -7.63 0.52
N ASP A 31 -12.89 -8.36 1.52
CA ASP A 31 -11.87 -9.40 1.35
C ASP A 31 -12.40 -10.57 0.53
N ALA A 32 -13.63 -11.02 0.81
CA ALA A 32 -14.29 -12.07 0.04
C ALA A 32 -14.51 -11.67 -1.43
N TYR A 33 -14.95 -10.44 -1.68
CA TYR A 33 -15.13 -9.91 -3.04
C TYR A 33 -13.81 -9.83 -3.82
N SER A 34 -12.73 -9.41 -3.16
CA SER A 34 -11.41 -9.25 -3.76
C SER A 34 -10.55 -10.52 -3.69
N PHE A 35 -11.11 -11.67 -3.28
CA PHE A 35 -10.43 -12.96 -3.14
C PHE A 35 -9.16 -12.90 -2.25
N ARG A 36 -9.21 -12.14 -1.16
CA ARG A 36 -8.11 -11.99 -0.20
C ARG A 36 -8.26 -12.98 0.96
N SER A 37 -7.14 -13.51 1.45
CA SER A 37 -7.13 -14.38 2.64
C SER A 37 -7.27 -13.58 3.93
N ILE A 38 -8.07 -14.07 4.87
CA ILE A 38 -8.30 -13.45 6.18
C ILE A 38 -7.18 -13.91 7.14
N ALA A 39 -6.04 -13.24 7.12
CA ALA A 39 -4.92 -13.49 8.03
C ALA A 39 -4.58 -12.28 8.93
N HIS A 40 -5.27 -11.14 8.75
CA HIS A 40 -5.02 -9.91 9.50
C HIS A 40 -5.75 -9.92 10.85
N LYS A 41 -5.24 -9.17 11.84
CA LYS A 41 -5.90 -9.01 13.15
C LYS A 41 -7.16 -8.15 13.01
N LEU A 42 -8.28 -8.64 13.55
CA LEU A 42 -9.60 -8.00 13.47
C LEU A 42 -9.83 -6.90 14.53
N SER A 43 -8.84 -6.63 15.38
CA SER A 43 -8.89 -5.59 16.41
C SER A 43 -7.51 -4.97 16.60
N PRO A 44 -7.37 -3.65 16.84
CA PRO A 44 -8.40 -2.60 17.00
C PRO A 44 -8.91 -1.97 15.68
N SER A 45 -10.04 -1.26 15.76
CA SER A 45 -10.73 -0.58 14.63
C SER A 45 -9.84 0.40 13.83
N ASN A 46 -8.81 0.97 14.45
CA ASN A 46 -7.82 1.82 13.77
C ASN A 46 -6.98 1.04 12.75
N ILE A 47 -6.62 -0.22 13.04
CA ILE A 47 -5.86 -1.06 12.11
C ILE A 47 -6.72 -1.42 10.89
N LEU A 48 -8.01 -1.67 11.06
CA LEU A 48 -8.92 -1.94 9.95
C LEU A 48 -9.07 -0.73 9.02
N LYS A 49 -9.08 0.49 9.56
CA LYS A 49 -9.09 1.72 8.74
C LYS A 49 -7.79 1.86 7.94
N LEU A 50 -6.64 1.57 8.55
CA LEU A 50 -5.35 1.56 7.85
C LEU A 50 -5.29 0.46 6.78
N TYR A 51 -5.80 -0.73 7.08
CA TYR A 51 -5.90 -1.85 6.13
C TYR A 51 -6.71 -1.46 4.89
N ARG A 52 -7.88 -0.84 5.10
CA ARG A 52 -8.73 -0.37 4.00
C ARG A 52 -8.08 0.76 3.19
N LEU A 53 -7.34 1.66 3.85
CA LEU A 53 -6.58 2.70 3.16
C LEU A 53 -5.44 2.09 2.32
N TYR A 54 -4.72 1.11 2.88
CA TYR A 54 -3.63 0.40 2.22
C TYR A 54 -4.10 -0.34 0.98
N TRP A 55 -5.27 -0.99 1.06
CA TRP A 55 -5.89 -1.67 -0.07
C TRP A 55 -6.63 -0.76 -1.05
N SER A 56 -6.61 0.57 -0.83
CA SER A 56 -7.14 1.51 -1.79
C SER A 56 -6.40 1.42 -3.12
N ILE A 57 -7.15 1.49 -4.22
CA ILE A 57 -6.63 1.44 -5.59
C ILE A 57 -5.47 2.42 -5.81
N TRP A 58 -5.52 3.59 -5.18
CA TRP A 58 -4.48 4.61 -5.31
C TRP A 58 -3.16 4.19 -4.69
N ILE A 59 -3.19 3.63 -3.47
CA ILE A 59 -1.99 3.16 -2.76
C ILE A 59 -1.39 1.96 -3.49
N GLN A 60 -2.22 1.04 -3.97
CA GLN A 60 -1.74 -0.13 -4.72
C GLN A 60 -1.10 0.25 -6.05
N ARG A 61 -1.68 1.21 -6.78
CA ARG A 61 -1.09 1.71 -8.02
C ARG A 61 0.22 2.43 -7.74
N LEU A 62 0.28 3.24 -6.68
CA LEU A 62 1.50 3.91 -6.24
C LEU A 62 2.60 2.88 -5.94
N LEU A 63 2.30 1.84 -5.15
CA LEU A 63 3.27 0.79 -4.82
C LEU A 63 3.79 0.08 -6.08
N THR A 64 2.89 -0.24 -7.00
CA THR A 64 3.23 -0.84 -8.30
C THR A 64 4.16 0.07 -9.12
N ILE A 65 3.91 1.38 -9.11
CA ILE A 65 4.75 2.38 -9.77
C ILE A 65 6.14 2.43 -9.13
N ILE A 66 6.25 2.35 -7.80
CA ILE A 66 7.54 2.37 -7.11
C ILE A 66 8.39 1.15 -7.46
N VAL A 67 7.80 -0.05 -7.43
CA VAL A 67 8.52 -1.27 -7.84
C VAL A 67 8.96 -1.17 -9.31
N SER A 68 8.08 -0.68 -10.18
CA SER A 68 8.40 -0.44 -11.58
C SER A 68 9.52 0.60 -11.74
N CYS A 69 9.52 1.65 -10.93
CA CYS A 69 10.56 2.69 -10.90
C CYS A 69 11.92 2.07 -10.53
N GLN A 70 11.96 1.22 -9.51
CA GLN A 70 13.19 0.53 -9.11
C GLN A 70 13.74 -0.36 -10.22
N LEU A 71 12.85 -1.10 -10.90
CA LEU A 71 13.21 -1.90 -12.07
C LEU A 71 13.68 -1.05 -13.26
N LEU A 72 13.17 0.18 -13.42
CA LEU A 72 13.65 1.10 -14.44
C LEU A 72 14.99 1.74 -14.07
N LEU A 73 15.20 2.02 -12.78
CA LEU A 73 16.40 2.69 -12.27
C LEU A 73 17.67 1.87 -12.54
N ILE A 74 17.57 0.54 -12.56
CA ILE A 74 18.70 -0.34 -12.87
C ILE A 74 19.25 -0.16 -14.29
N PHE A 75 18.42 0.27 -15.26
CA PHE A 75 18.90 0.54 -16.62
C PHE A 75 19.78 1.78 -16.70
N VAL A 76 19.58 2.71 -15.76
CA VAL A 76 20.29 3.99 -15.67
C VAL A 76 21.52 3.88 -14.77
N GLN A 77 21.53 2.92 -13.83
CA GLN A 77 22.66 2.68 -12.93
C GLN A 77 23.92 2.28 -13.67
N TYR A 78 25.08 2.62 -13.12
CA TYR A 78 26.33 2.10 -13.63
C TYR A 78 26.46 0.60 -13.30
N PRO A 79 26.76 -0.28 -14.28
CA PRO A 79 26.97 0.00 -15.71
C PRO A 79 25.65 0.24 -16.45
N SER A 80 25.52 1.40 -17.13
CA SER A 80 24.23 1.73 -17.74
C SER A 80 23.96 0.84 -18.95
N SER A 81 22.79 0.22 -18.95
CA SER A 81 22.34 -0.70 -20.00
C SER A 81 21.74 0.06 -21.19
N LEU A 82 21.48 1.35 -21.02
CA LEU A 82 20.99 2.23 -22.08
C LEU A 82 22.12 2.61 -23.04
N SER A 83 22.31 1.78 -24.06
CA SER A 83 23.27 1.99 -25.14
C SER A 83 22.62 1.73 -26.49
N ARG A 84 23.02 2.50 -27.52
CA ARG A 84 22.48 2.34 -28.88
C ARG A 84 22.87 1.00 -29.51
N THR A 85 23.98 0.42 -29.07
CA THR A 85 24.52 -0.85 -29.56
C THR A 85 25.10 -1.63 -28.38
N SER A 86 24.86 -2.93 -28.36
CA SER A 86 25.46 -3.88 -27.41
C SER A 86 26.81 -4.44 -27.89
N ASP A 87 27.25 -4.05 -29.09
CA ASP A 87 28.50 -4.50 -29.70
C ASP A 87 29.72 -3.99 -28.90
N LEU A 88 30.50 -4.92 -28.35
CA LEU A 88 31.72 -4.62 -27.58
C LEU A 88 32.81 -3.96 -28.42
N THR A 89 32.83 -4.19 -29.73
CA THR A 89 33.80 -3.53 -30.63
C THR A 89 33.47 -2.07 -30.90
N LYS A 90 32.21 -1.67 -30.70
CA LYS A 90 31.74 -0.29 -30.89
C LYS A 90 31.29 0.27 -29.57
N GLN A 91 32.21 0.66 -28.69
CA GLN A 91 31.88 1.23 -27.37
C GLN A 91 31.11 2.56 -27.54
N PRO A 92 29.78 2.59 -27.36
CA PRO A 92 29.02 3.81 -27.52
C PRO A 92 29.10 4.64 -26.23
N ILE A 93 28.97 5.97 -26.37
CA ILE A 93 28.81 6.86 -25.23
C ILE A 93 27.55 6.44 -24.46
N ARG A 94 27.75 6.07 -23.20
CA ARG A 94 26.70 5.68 -22.27
C ARG A 94 26.14 6.92 -21.60
N LEU A 95 24.81 7.02 -21.52
CA LEU A 95 24.17 8.00 -20.67
C LEU A 95 24.44 7.60 -19.22
N THR A 96 25.20 8.43 -18.50
CA THR A 96 25.50 8.25 -17.08
C THR A 96 24.90 9.43 -16.31
N LEU A 97 23.98 9.15 -15.41
CA LEU A 97 23.55 10.15 -14.43
C LEU A 97 24.62 10.32 -13.35
N PRO A 98 24.72 11.49 -12.71
CA PRO A 98 25.56 11.65 -11.55
C PRO A 98 25.11 10.70 -10.43
N CYS A 99 26.08 10.01 -9.83
CA CYS A 99 25.87 9.00 -8.78
C CYS A 99 24.92 9.47 -7.67
N THR A 100 25.06 10.72 -7.24
CA THR A 100 24.29 11.30 -6.14
C THR A 100 22.77 11.32 -6.40
N ILE A 101 22.34 11.67 -7.62
CA ILE A 101 20.90 11.75 -7.94
C ILE A 101 20.30 10.36 -7.89
N GLN A 102 21.01 9.39 -8.46
CA GLN A 102 20.55 8.01 -8.47
C GLN A 102 20.45 7.41 -7.07
N LEU A 103 21.47 7.65 -6.23
CA LEU A 103 21.47 7.18 -4.85
C LEU A 103 20.28 7.73 -4.07
N ILE A 104 19.94 9.01 -4.24
CA ILE A 104 18.81 9.63 -3.54
C ILE A 104 17.48 9.01 -3.98
N ILE A 105 17.29 8.80 -5.29
CA ILE A 105 16.06 8.21 -5.83
C ILE A 105 15.89 6.76 -5.34
N GLU A 106 16.97 5.98 -5.39
CA GLU A 106 16.99 4.60 -4.92
C GLU A 106 16.67 4.53 -3.42
N PHE A 107 17.35 5.35 -2.62
CA PHE A 107 17.14 5.39 -1.17
C PHE A 107 15.70 5.77 -0.81
N LEU A 108 15.11 6.74 -1.52
CA LEU A 108 13.73 7.16 -1.31
C LEU A 108 12.74 6.03 -1.67
N CYS A 109 12.96 5.34 -2.81
CA CYS A 109 12.13 4.19 -3.19
C CYS A 109 12.23 3.06 -2.18
N LEU A 110 13.43 2.77 -1.66
CA LEU A 110 13.66 1.76 -0.65
C LEU A 110 12.99 2.11 0.69
N ILE A 111 12.98 3.38 1.11
CA ILE A 111 12.24 3.80 2.31
C ILE A 111 10.75 3.51 2.15
N ILE A 112 10.16 3.85 1.01
CA ILE A 112 8.73 3.61 0.81
C ILE A 112 8.43 2.11 0.77
N PHE A 113 9.28 1.32 0.10
CA PHE A 113 9.16 -0.14 0.09
C PHE A 113 9.33 -0.76 1.48
N TYR A 114 10.23 -0.20 2.30
CA TYR A 114 10.42 -0.64 3.68
C TYR A 114 9.19 -0.35 4.55
N ILE A 115 8.58 0.83 4.40
CA ILE A 115 7.32 1.16 5.07
C ILE A 115 6.20 0.22 4.63
N ASP A 116 6.10 -0.09 3.32
CA ASP A 116 5.15 -1.08 2.80
C ASP A 116 5.36 -2.46 3.43
N ALA A 117 6.62 -2.91 3.52
CA ALA A 117 6.96 -4.16 4.17
C ALA A 117 6.53 -4.18 5.65
N ILE A 118 6.77 -3.09 6.40
CA ILE A 118 6.33 -2.99 7.80
C ILE A 118 4.80 -3.07 7.93
N ILE A 119 4.05 -2.43 7.03
CA ILE A 119 2.59 -2.43 7.10
C ILE A 119 2.02 -3.82 6.78
N ARG A 120 2.70 -4.59 5.93
CA ARG A 120 2.28 -5.92 5.51
C ARG A 120 2.62 -7.01 6.53
N VAL A 121 3.67 -6.82 7.33
CA VAL A 121 4.11 -7.74 8.40
C VAL A 121 3.15 -7.71 9.58
#